data_AF-R4UWR3-F1
#
_entry.id   AF-R4UWR3-F1
#
_cell.length_a   1.000
_cell.length_b   1.000
_cell.length_c   1.000
_cell.angle_alpha   90.00
_cell.angle_beta   90.00
_cell.angle_gamma   90.00
#
_symmetry.space_group_name_H-M   'P 1'
#
loop_
_entity.id
_entity.type
_entity.pdbx_description
1 polymer ?
#
loop_
_entity_poly.entity_id
_entity_poly.type
_entity_poly.pdbx_seq_one_letter_code
_entity_poly.pdbx_strand_id
1 'polypeptide(L)'
;MDVYIQPGAGAYVCGEETGLLNSIEGKPGRPRNKPPFPAVSGLWRSPTIVNNVETVSSISTICKRGGKWFSSIGIPQSRGTKLYGISGHVNHQCLVEEAMGISLKELIEKHAGGVRGGWDNLLCIIPGGLSTPILTKKEAEEAVMGYDELVKLGKWTWNCCSDCHGQEHRPSR
;
A
#
# COMPACT_ATOMS: atom_id res chain seq x y z
N MET A 1 5.46 -27.98 -9.01
CA MET A 1 5.87 -26.66 -8.53
C MET A 1 6.13 -26.80 -7.06
N ASP A 2 7.31 -26.38 -6.63
CA ASP A 2 7.70 -26.42 -5.22
C ASP A 2 7.63 -25.02 -4.64
N VAL A 3 7.18 -24.91 -3.39
CA VAL A 3 7.06 -23.64 -2.67
C VAL A 3 7.91 -23.72 -1.42
N TYR A 4 8.81 -22.74 -1.27
CA TYR A 4 9.70 -22.63 -0.12
C TYR A 4 9.34 -21.36 0.66
N ILE A 5 9.32 -21.47 1.99
CA ILE A 5 9.11 -20.34 2.89
C ILE A 5 10.46 -19.98 3.50
N GLN A 6 10.94 -18.76 3.22
CA GLN A 6 12.15 -18.23 3.80
C GLN A 6 11.79 -17.11 4.80
N PRO A 7 11.97 -17.31 6.11
CA PRO A 7 11.70 -16.27 7.09
C PRO A 7 12.75 -15.14 6.99
N GLY A 8 12.29 -13.90 7.12
CA GLY A 8 13.16 -12.73 7.25
C GLY A 8 13.67 -12.55 8.69
N ALA A 9 14.59 -11.60 8.88
CA ALA A 9 15.22 -11.30 10.18
C ALA A 9 14.83 -9.90 10.73
N GLY A 10 13.64 -9.40 10.40
CA GLY A 10 13.10 -8.13 10.95
C GLY A 10 13.66 -6.83 10.34
N ALA A 11 14.32 -6.89 9.18
CA ALA A 11 14.87 -5.71 8.52
C ALA A 11 13.91 -5.13 7.46
N TYR A 12 13.42 -3.91 7.66
CA TYR A 12 12.50 -3.23 6.72
C TYR A 12 13.09 -3.09 5.30
N VAL A 13 14.40 -2.81 5.20
CA VAL A 13 15.10 -2.68 3.91
C VAL A 13 15.06 -3.97 3.08
N CYS A 14 14.95 -5.14 3.71
CA CYS A 14 14.80 -6.42 3.01
C CYS A 14 13.44 -6.57 2.33
N GLY A 15 12.48 -5.66 2.55
CA GLY A 15 11.24 -5.60 1.78
C GLY A 15 11.41 -4.98 0.39
N GLU A 16 12.54 -4.30 0.13
CA GLU A 16 12.89 -3.84 -1.22
C GLU A 16 13.26 -5.03 -2.12
N GLU A 17 12.85 -4.98 -3.38
CA GLU A 17 12.99 -6.06 -4.35
C GLU A 17 14.38 -6.72 -4.36
N THR A 18 15.45 -5.94 -4.50
CA THR A 18 16.82 -6.47 -4.60
C THR A 18 17.45 -6.76 -3.25
N GLY A 19 17.05 -6.01 -2.20
CA GLY A 19 17.40 -6.29 -0.82
C GLY A 19 16.88 -7.66 -0.37
N LEU A 20 15.65 -8.00 -0.76
CA LEU A 20 15.02 -9.30 -0.51
C LEU A 20 15.86 -10.44 -1.11
N LEU A 21 16.29 -10.31 -2.38
CA LEU A 21 17.11 -11.31 -3.05
C LEU A 21 18.44 -11.55 -2.33
N ASN A 22 19.10 -10.48 -1.89
CA ASN A 22 20.32 -10.61 -1.08
C ASN A 22 20.04 -11.32 0.26
N SER A 23 18.94 -10.99 0.93
CA SER A 23 18.55 -11.63 2.18
C SER A 23 18.29 -13.13 2.00
N ILE A 24 17.64 -13.54 0.90
CA ILE A 24 17.38 -14.95 0.58
C ILE A 24 18.70 -15.68 0.27
N GLU A 25 19.66 -15.01 -0.38
CA GLU A 25 21.00 -15.55 -0.63
C GLU A 25 21.91 -15.60 0.62
N GLY A 26 21.41 -15.23 1.79
CA GLY A 26 22.20 -15.19 3.03
C GLY A 26 23.19 -14.03 3.12
N LYS A 27 23.06 -13.04 2.26
CA LYS A 27 23.87 -11.81 2.26
C LYS A 27 23.16 -10.72 3.08
N PRO A 28 23.90 -9.66 3.51
CA PRO A 28 23.26 -8.47 4.05
C PRO A 28 22.22 -7.91 3.06
N GLY A 29 21.02 -7.58 3.55
CA GLY A 29 19.89 -7.10 2.74
C GLY A 29 20.03 -5.69 2.16
N ARG A 30 21.25 -5.30 1.76
CA ARG A 30 21.51 -4.05 1.06
C ARG A 30 20.99 -4.16 -0.38
N PRO A 31 20.24 -3.18 -0.89
CA PRO A 31 19.80 -3.18 -2.28
C PRO A 31 20.97 -3.29 -3.27
N ARG A 32 20.73 -3.89 -4.43
CA ARG A 32 21.70 -4.00 -5.51
C ARG A 32 21.56 -2.79 -6.44
N ASN A 33 22.68 -2.30 -6.98
CA ASN A 33 22.62 -1.29 -8.04
C ASN A 33 22.02 -1.91 -9.31
N LYS A 34 21.08 -1.18 -9.92
CA LYS A 34 20.54 -1.49 -11.26
C LYS A 34 21.42 -0.75 -12.28
N PRO A 35 21.95 -1.38 -13.35
CA PRO A 35 21.74 -2.76 -13.85
C PRO A 35 22.71 -3.81 -13.25
N PRO A 36 22.38 -5.12 -13.31
CA PRO A 36 21.25 -5.76 -14.00
C PRO A 36 19.93 -5.75 -13.20
N PHE A 37 18.79 -5.76 -13.91
CA PHE A 37 17.47 -5.91 -13.29
C PHE A 37 17.20 -7.37 -12.87
N PRO A 38 16.44 -7.61 -11.78
CA PRO A 38 16.12 -8.97 -11.30
C PRO A 38 15.46 -9.87 -12.35
N ALA A 39 14.61 -9.29 -13.21
CA ALA A 39 13.96 -10.00 -14.30
C ALA A 39 14.96 -10.64 -15.30
N VAL A 40 16.17 -10.10 -15.39
CA VAL A 40 17.27 -10.65 -16.20
C VAL A 40 18.22 -11.50 -15.34
N SER A 41 18.63 -10.99 -14.17
CA SER A 41 19.51 -11.68 -13.25
C SER A 41 19.22 -11.28 -11.80
N GLY A 42 18.42 -12.09 -11.13
CA GLY A 42 17.92 -11.89 -9.77
C GLY A 42 18.51 -12.90 -8.78
N LEU A 43 17.65 -13.78 -8.25
CA LEU A 43 17.99 -14.78 -7.25
C LEU A 43 19.01 -15.78 -7.82
N TRP A 44 20.16 -15.94 -7.17
CA TRP A 44 21.25 -16.81 -7.64
C TRP A 44 21.63 -16.56 -9.11
N ARG A 45 21.58 -15.28 -9.53
CA ARG A 45 21.80 -14.82 -10.90
C ARG A 45 20.82 -15.35 -11.96
N SER A 46 19.72 -15.97 -11.55
CA SER A 46 18.66 -16.46 -12.44
C SER A 46 17.56 -15.41 -12.65
N PRO A 47 16.88 -15.39 -13.81
CA PRO A 47 15.72 -14.53 -14.05
C PRO A 47 14.69 -14.68 -12.93
N THR A 48 14.35 -13.58 -12.26
CA THR A 48 13.45 -13.60 -11.08
C THR A 48 12.47 -12.44 -11.15
N ILE A 49 11.19 -12.74 -10.98
CA ILE A 49 10.14 -11.73 -10.81
C ILE A 49 9.75 -11.67 -9.34
N VAL A 50 9.86 -10.51 -8.73
CA VAL A 50 9.43 -10.27 -7.35
C VAL A 50 8.09 -9.53 -7.41
N ASN A 51 7.06 -10.14 -6.82
CA ASN A 51 5.72 -9.55 -6.71
C ASN A 51 5.32 -9.47 -5.24
N ASN A 52 4.53 -8.45 -4.88
CA ASN A 52 3.86 -8.41 -3.59
C ASN A 52 2.84 -9.55 -3.47
N VAL A 53 2.63 -10.03 -2.25
CA VAL A 53 1.65 -11.06 -1.90
C VAL A 53 0.24 -10.70 -2.40
N GLU A 54 -0.20 -9.46 -2.28
CA GLU A 54 -1.50 -8.99 -2.77
C GLU A 54 -1.66 -9.17 -4.29
N THR A 55 -0.60 -8.85 -5.05
CA THR A 55 -0.60 -9.08 -6.50
C THR A 55 -0.71 -10.57 -6.79
N VAL A 56 0.11 -11.42 -6.16
CA VAL A 56 0.10 -12.86 -6.42
C VAL A 56 -1.22 -13.52 -6.01
N SER A 57 -1.80 -13.11 -4.87
CA SER A 57 -3.06 -13.68 -4.37
C SER A 57 -4.25 -13.35 -5.29
N SER A 58 -4.27 -12.15 -5.88
CA SER A 58 -5.32 -11.73 -6.81
C SER A 58 -5.35 -12.51 -8.14
N ILE A 59 -4.19 -13.01 -8.60
CA ILE A 59 -4.04 -13.72 -9.89
C ILE A 59 -5.02 -14.88 -10.01
N SER A 60 -5.17 -15.67 -8.95
CA SER A 60 -6.04 -16.86 -8.98
C SER A 60 -7.51 -16.50 -9.27
N THR A 61 -8.01 -15.41 -8.69
CA THR A 61 -9.37 -14.91 -8.90
C THR A 61 -9.51 -14.30 -10.30
N ILE A 62 -8.50 -13.56 -10.76
CA ILE A 62 -8.46 -12.97 -12.10
C ILE A 62 -8.48 -14.07 -13.17
N CYS A 63 -7.71 -15.16 -13.00
CA CYS A 63 -7.72 -16.29 -13.94
C CYS A 63 -9.09 -16.99 -13.99
N LYS A 64 -9.78 -17.12 -12.84
CA LYS A 64 -11.09 -17.78 -12.76
C LYS A 64 -12.23 -16.94 -13.33
N ARG A 65 -12.21 -15.62 -13.13
CA ARG A 65 -13.30 -14.70 -13.52
C ARG A 65 -13.01 -13.93 -14.82
N GLY A 66 -11.76 -13.95 -15.28
CA GLY A 66 -11.28 -13.25 -16.45
C GLY A 66 -10.78 -11.83 -16.17
N GLY A 67 -9.77 -11.40 -16.94
CA GLY A 67 -9.18 -10.06 -16.82
C GLY A 67 -10.18 -8.93 -17.08
N LYS A 68 -11.16 -9.13 -17.96
CA LYS A 68 -12.21 -8.14 -18.24
C LYS A 68 -13.03 -7.81 -16.99
N TRP A 69 -13.40 -8.83 -16.21
CA TRP A 69 -14.11 -8.65 -14.95
C TRP A 69 -13.28 -7.82 -13.98
N PHE A 70 -12.02 -8.17 -13.75
CA PHE A 70 -11.16 -7.41 -12.82
C PHE A 70 -10.95 -5.96 -13.29
N SER A 71 -10.78 -5.76 -14.61
CA SER A 71 -10.63 -4.43 -15.21
C SER A 71 -11.91 -3.58 -15.23
N SER A 72 -13.07 -4.18 -14.95
CA SER A 72 -14.32 -3.43 -14.80
C SER A 72 -14.48 -2.80 -13.41
N ILE A 73 -13.63 -3.19 -12.45
CA ILE A 73 -13.62 -2.65 -11.10
C ILE A 73 -12.63 -1.48 -11.04
N GLY A 74 -12.99 -0.45 -10.29
CA GLY A 74 -12.19 0.75 -10.09
C GLY A 74 -12.19 1.72 -11.27
N ILE A 75 -11.34 2.74 -11.20
CA ILE A 75 -11.29 3.86 -12.15
C ILE A 75 -10.27 3.65 -13.28
N PRO A 76 -10.32 4.41 -14.39
CA PRO A 76 -9.29 4.34 -15.42
C PRO A 76 -7.87 4.47 -14.83
N GLN A 77 -6.92 3.70 -15.38
CA GLN A 77 -5.52 3.59 -14.89
C GLN A 77 -5.31 2.99 -13.48
N SER A 78 -6.36 2.84 -12.67
CA SER A 78 -6.30 2.17 -11.37
C SER A 78 -7.41 1.12 -11.27
N ARG A 79 -7.20 -0.01 -11.95
CA ARG A 79 -8.19 -1.10 -12.05
C ARG A 79 -8.05 -2.11 -10.91
N GLY A 80 -9.17 -2.74 -10.59
CA GLY A 80 -9.25 -3.79 -9.59
C GLY A 80 -9.58 -3.28 -8.19
N THR A 81 -9.37 -4.16 -7.23
CA THR A 81 -9.52 -3.88 -5.80
C THR A 81 -8.16 -3.71 -5.14
N LYS A 82 -8.16 -3.09 -3.96
CA LYS A 82 -6.99 -2.92 -3.13
C LYS A 82 -7.36 -3.19 -1.68
N LEU A 83 -6.42 -3.78 -0.94
CA LEU A 83 -6.49 -3.89 0.50
C LEU A 83 -6.00 -2.58 1.14
N TYR A 84 -6.90 -1.91 1.82
CA TYR A 84 -6.65 -0.70 2.60
C TYR A 84 -6.55 -1.05 4.08
N GLY A 85 -5.37 -0.87 4.66
CA GLY A 85 -5.18 -0.85 6.11
C GLY A 85 -5.40 0.56 6.64
N ILE A 86 -6.44 0.77 7.43
CA ILE A 86 -6.75 2.06 8.05
C ILE A 86 -6.32 2.00 9.52
N SER A 87 -5.38 2.86 9.89
CA SER A 87 -4.72 2.88 11.20
C SER A 87 -4.57 4.31 11.75
N GLY A 88 -4.07 4.42 12.98
CA GLY A 88 -3.92 5.70 13.68
C GLY A 88 -5.21 6.20 14.34
N HIS A 89 -5.47 7.51 14.21
CA HIS A 89 -6.52 8.27 14.92
C HIS A 89 -7.89 8.18 14.25
N VAL A 90 -8.35 6.96 13.98
CA VAL A 90 -9.73 6.68 13.53
C VAL A 90 -10.53 6.01 14.66
N ASN A 91 -11.86 6.02 14.53
CA ASN A 91 -12.74 5.39 15.53
C ASN A 91 -12.57 3.86 15.53
N HIS A 92 -12.44 3.25 14.35
CA HIS A 92 -12.22 1.82 14.18
C HIS A 92 -11.09 1.54 13.17
N GLN A 93 -9.95 1.06 13.67
CA GLN A 93 -8.87 0.59 12.81
C GLN A 93 -9.28 -0.73 12.14
N CYS A 94 -8.99 -0.88 10.86
CA CYS A 94 -9.46 -2.03 10.10
C CYS A 94 -8.61 -2.31 8.85
N LEU A 95 -8.77 -3.51 8.31
CA LEU A 95 -8.30 -3.88 6.98
C LEU A 95 -9.53 -4.15 6.11
N VAL A 96 -9.66 -3.43 5.00
CA VAL A 96 -10.81 -3.55 4.09
C VAL A 96 -10.36 -3.70 2.66
N GLU A 97 -11.04 -4.56 1.90
CA GLU A 97 -10.90 -4.61 0.45
C GLU A 97 -11.93 -3.69 -0.19
N GLU A 98 -11.49 -2.77 -1.03
CA GLU A 98 -12.39 -1.84 -1.71
C GLU A 98 -11.91 -1.56 -3.13
N ALA A 99 -12.80 -1.08 -3.99
CA ALA A 99 -12.45 -0.72 -5.36
C ALA A 99 -11.47 0.47 -5.40
N MET A 100 -10.44 0.35 -6.25
CA MET A 100 -9.51 1.45 -6.49
C MET A 100 -10.23 2.67 -7.07
N GLY A 101 -9.96 3.86 -6.51
CA GLY A 101 -10.64 5.10 -6.89
C GLY A 101 -11.77 5.53 -5.96
N ILE A 102 -12.00 4.85 -4.83
CA ILE A 102 -12.78 5.42 -3.73
C ILE A 102 -12.12 6.71 -3.22
N SER A 103 -12.92 7.70 -2.79
CA SER A 103 -12.35 8.89 -2.13
C SER A 103 -11.80 8.54 -0.75
N LEU A 104 -10.70 9.17 -0.33
CA LEU A 104 -10.07 8.88 0.97
C LEU A 104 -11.03 9.18 2.14
N LYS A 105 -11.81 10.26 2.02
CA LYS A 105 -12.84 10.61 2.99
C LYS A 105 -13.92 9.54 3.09
N GLU A 106 -14.47 9.09 1.96
CA GLU A 106 -15.46 8.03 1.94
C GLU A 106 -14.90 6.73 2.53
N LEU A 107 -13.66 6.36 2.17
CA LEU A 107 -12.99 5.18 2.70
C LEU A 107 -12.94 5.20 4.25
N ILE A 108 -12.55 6.33 4.85
CA ILE A 108 -12.42 6.46 6.31
C ILE A 108 -13.78 6.53 7.00
N GLU A 109 -14.71 7.35 6.49
CA GLU A 109 -16.03 7.50 7.11
C GLU A 109 -16.84 6.20 7.03
N LYS A 110 -16.80 5.51 5.88
CA LYS A 110 -17.55 4.27 5.64
C LYS A 110 -16.99 3.08 6.41
N HIS A 111 -15.66 2.88 6.40
CA HIS A 111 -15.06 1.65 6.92
C HIS A 111 -14.44 1.79 8.32
N ALA A 112 -13.93 2.97 8.66
CA ALA A 112 -13.29 3.22 9.94
C ALA A 112 -14.16 4.03 10.92
N GLY A 113 -15.38 4.37 10.52
CA GLY A 113 -16.34 5.15 11.32
C GLY A 113 -15.91 6.61 11.52
N GLY A 114 -15.02 7.13 10.68
CA GLY A 114 -14.53 8.49 10.75
C GLY A 114 -13.26 8.69 11.58
N VAL A 115 -12.72 9.91 11.50
CA VAL A 115 -11.58 10.37 12.30
C VAL A 115 -12.03 10.57 13.75
N ARG A 116 -11.17 10.27 14.73
CA ARG A 116 -11.48 10.53 16.15
C ARG A 116 -11.75 12.01 16.37
N GLY A 117 -12.92 12.34 16.93
CA GLY A 117 -13.37 13.73 17.08
C GLY A 117 -13.99 14.35 15.82
N GLY A 118 -14.24 13.54 14.78
CA GLY A 118 -14.82 13.96 13.51
C GLY A 118 -13.78 14.40 12.48
N TRP A 119 -14.19 14.47 11.21
CA TRP A 119 -13.32 14.85 10.09
C TRP A 119 -12.65 16.22 10.29
N ASP A 120 -13.32 17.14 10.99
CA ASP A 120 -12.75 18.46 11.26
C ASP A 120 -11.54 18.46 12.20
N ASN A 121 -11.37 17.40 12.99
CA ASN A 121 -10.22 17.19 13.86
C ASN A 121 -9.00 16.58 13.14
N LEU A 122 -9.11 16.32 11.83
CA LEU A 122 -8.02 15.74 11.05
C LEU A 122 -6.87 16.75 10.87
N LEU A 123 -5.66 16.34 11.24
CA LEU A 123 -4.44 17.10 10.94
C LEU A 123 -3.89 16.69 9.57
N CYS A 124 -3.67 15.39 9.41
CA CYS A 124 -3.06 14.85 8.21
C CYS A 124 -3.24 13.33 8.09
N ILE A 125 -2.98 12.82 6.88
CA ILE A 125 -3.02 11.38 6.55
C ILE A 125 -1.78 11.01 5.76
N ILE A 126 -1.21 9.84 6.03
CA ILE A 126 -0.18 9.22 5.19
C ILE A 126 -0.89 8.15 4.33
N PRO A 127 -1.07 8.31 3.00
CA PRO A 127 -1.98 7.47 2.21
C PRO A 127 -1.44 6.10 1.78
N GLY A 128 -0.12 5.89 1.82
CA GLY A 128 0.50 4.66 1.32
C GLY A 128 1.71 4.19 2.13
N GLY A 129 1.66 4.38 3.44
CA GLY A 129 2.73 4.06 4.39
C GLY A 129 3.88 5.06 4.41
N LEU A 130 4.91 4.77 5.22
CA LEU A 130 5.99 5.71 5.58
C LEU A 130 6.83 6.25 4.41
N SER A 131 6.77 5.62 3.24
CA SER A 131 7.47 6.07 2.04
C SER A 131 6.68 7.10 1.23
N THR A 132 5.53 7.56 1.72
CA THR A 132 4.61 8.46 1.00
C THR A 132 4.52 9.82 1.67
N PRO A 133 4.45 10.93 0.91
CA PRO A 133 4.30 12.25 1.51
C PRO A 133 2.96 12.39 2.20
N ILE A 134 2.94 13.19 3.25
CA ILE A 134 1.75 13.48 4.05
C ILE A 134 0.73 14.26 3.20
N LEU A 135 -0.54 13.89 3.31
CA LEU A 135 -1.69 14.67 2.87
C LEU A 135 -2.15 15.60 3.99
N THR A 136 -2.24 16.89 3.70
CA THR A 136 -2.96 17.87 4.52
C THR A 136 -4.45 17.54 4.54
N LYS A 137 -5.21 18.06 5.51
CA LYS A 137 -6.68 17.90 5.56
C LYS A 137 -7.35 18.26 4.22
N LYS A 138 -6.97 19.37 3.60
CA LYS A 138 -7.53 19.80 2.31
C LYS A 138 -7.23 18.81 1.18
N GLU A 139 -5.97 18.38 1.05
CA GLU A 139 -5.61 17.37 0.04
C GLU A 139 -6.33 16.05 0.30
N ALA A 140 -6.52 15.66 1.58
CA ALA A 140 -7.23 14.44 1.95
C ALA A 140 -8.74 14.47 1.61
N GLU A 141 -9.37 15.65 1.59
CA GLU A 141 -10.76 15.82 1.16
C GLU A 141 -10.94 15.62 -0.34
N GLU A 142 -9.95 16.02 -1.13
CA GLU A 142 -9.95 15.91 -2.60
C GLU A 142 -9.32 14.60 -3.08
N ALA A 143 -8.62 13.87 -2.20
CA ALA A 143 -7.88 12.67 -2.54
C ALA A 143 -8.78 11.52 -3.00
N VAL A 144 -8.53 11.05 -4.21
CA VAL A 144 -9.06 9.82 -4.76
C VAL A 144 -7.97 8.75 -4.66
N MET A 145 -8.32 7.58 -4.13
CA MET A 145 -7.39 6.46 -3.90
C MET A 145 -7.09 5.68 -5.19
N GLY A 146 -6.57 6.40 -6.19
CA GLY A 146 -5.99 5.87 -7.43
C GLY A 146 -4.51 6.20 -7.53
N TYR A 147 -3.75 5.42 -8.29
CA TYR A 147 -2.30 5.64 -8.47
C TYR A 147 -2.03 7.00 -9.13
N ASP A 148 -2.61 7.23 -10.31
CA ASP A 148 -2.42 8.47 -11.06
C ASP A 148 -3.04 9.68 -10.36
N GLU A 149 -4.17 9.48 -9.67
CA GLU A 149 -4.89 10.51 -8.94
C GLU A 149 -4.05 11.04 -7.77
N LEU A 150 -3.41 10.15 -7.01
CA LEU A 150 -2.50 10.56 -5.94
C LEU A 150 -1.23 11.23 -6.50
N VAL A 151 -0.72 10.75 -7.65
CA VAL A 151 0.43 11.37 -8.32
C VAL A 151 0.13 12.80 -8.76
N LYS A 152 -1.09 13.11 -9.21
CA LYS A 152 -1.52 14.48 -9.53
C LYS A 152 -1.47 15.43 -8.32
N LEU A 153 -1.63 14.89 -7.12
CA LEU A 153 -1.46 15.64 -5.85
C LEU A 153 -0.01 15.69 -5.37
N GLY A 154 0.95 15.21 -6.17
CA GLY A 154 2.35 15.08 -5.78
C GLY A 154 2.58 14.01 -4.70
N LYS A 155 1.65 13.06 -4.56
CA LYS A 155 1.71 11.94 -3.61
C LYS A 155 1.77 10.62 -4.37
N TRP A 156 1.94 9.51 -3.66
CA TRP A 156 1.86 8.17 -4.25
C TRP A 156 1.40 7.18 -3.19
N THR A 157 0.92 6.02 -3.61
CA THR A 157 0.62 4.90 -2.72
C THR A 157 1.20 3.61 -3.31
N TRP A 158 1.72 2.72 -2.45
CA TRP A 158 2.24 1.42 -2.84
C TRP A 158 1.45 0.30 -2.16
N ASN A 159 1.57 0.23 -0.83
CA ASN A 159 0.67 -0.52 0.05
C ASN A 159 -0.19 0.53 0.77
N CYS A 160 -1.52 0.45 0.62
CA CYS A 160 -2.41 1.43 1.21
C CYS A 160 -2.53 1.22 2.72
N CYS A 161 -1.60 1.83 3.46
CA CYS A 161 -1.71 2.05 4.89
C CYS A 161 -2.05 3.53 5.08
N SER A 162 -3.26 3.81 5.56
CA SER A 162 -3.73 5.16 5.87
C SER A 162 -3.58 5.43 7.36
N ASP A 163 -2.47 6.05 7.75
CA ASP A 163 -2.25 6.49 9.13
C ASP A 163 -2.84 7.89 9.33
N CYS A 164 -3.91 7.98 10.12
CA CYS A 164 -4.53 9.25 10.47
C CYS A 164 -3.89 9.85 11.74
N HIS A 165 -3.63 11.15 11.73
CA HIS A 165 -3.22 11.91 12.91
C HIS A 165 -4.27 12.97 13.26
N GLY A 166 -4.73 12.97 14.53
CA GLY A 166 -5.62 13.99 15.09
C GLY A 166 -4.93 14.74 16.23
N GLN A 167 -5.47 15.89 16.64
CA GLN A 167 -4.98 16.57 17.85
C GLN A 167 -5.41 15.81 19.11
N GLU A 168 -4.46 15.50 19.99
CA GLU A 168 -4.77 15.07 21.35
C GLU A 168 -5.02 16.31 22.23
N HIS A 169 -6.24 16.48 22.72
CA HIS A 169 -6.47 17.37 23.85
C HIS A 169 -5.83 16.75 25.10
N ARG A 170 -4.65 17.23 25.50
CA ARG A 170 -4.14 16.98 26.85
C ARG A 170 -5.14 17.57 27.85
N PRO A 171 -5.67 16.80 28.80
CA PRO A 171 -6.37 17.40 29.92
C PRO A 171 -5.38 18.30 30.67
N SER A 172 -5.77 19.56 30.88
CA SER A 172 -5.08 20.47 31.78
C SER A 172 -5.03 19.82 33.17
N ARG A 173 -3.82 19.53 33.66
CA ARG A 173 -3.61 19.23 35.08
C ARG A 173 -3.72 20.49 35.91
#